data_AF-A0A699WQS0-F1
#
_entry.id   AF-A0A699WQS0-F1
#
_cell.length_a   1.000
_cell.length_b   1.000
_cell.length_c   1.000
_cell.angle_alpha   90.00
_cell.angle_beta   90.00
_cell.angle_gamma   90.00
#
_symmetry.space_group_name_H-M   'P 1'
#
loop_
_entity.id
_entity.type
_entity.pdbx_description
1 polymer ?
#
loop_
_entity_poly.entity_id
_entity_poly.type
_entity_poly.pdbx_seq_one_letter_code
_entity_poly.pdbx_strand_id
1 'polypeptide(L)'
;ALQARTLLSHGCEGFLATIHDTTSDVPSIHEQPIVSEFPDELPGIPPVREVEFNIKLISGSEPISKAPYRIAPIELKELKDQLQELLERGFIRPSVSPWGAPVLFVKKKDGSMRLCIDYRELNKITIQNR
;
A
#
# COMPACT_ATOMS: atom_id res chain seq x y z
N ALA A 1 20.64 23.40 -43.15
CA ALA A 1 21.06 22.02 -43.49
C ALA A 1 22.01 21.94 -44.70
N LEU A 2 21.88 22.78 -45.74
CA LEU A 2 22.76 22.70 -46.92
C LEU A 2 24.24 23.04 -46.65
N GLN A 3 24.56 23.97 -45.75
CA GLN A 3 25.94 24.42 -45.52
C GLN A 3 26.83 23.38 -44.80
N ALA A 4 26.29 22.61 -43.86
CA ALA A 4 27.08 21.63 -43.11
C ALA A 4 27.57 20.48 -44.00
N ARG A 5 26.73 19.99 -44.92
CA ARG A 5 27.10 18.93 -45.88
C ARG A 5 28.20 19.38 -46.83
N THR A 6 28.13 20.63 -47.29
CA THR A 6 29.18 21.21 -48.15
C THR A 6 30.50 21.36 -47.41
N LEU A 7 30.50 21.78 -46.14
CA LEU A 7 31.73 21.91 -45.37
C LEU A 7 32.36 20.54 -45.05
N LEU A 8 31.55 19.53 -44.74
CA LEU A 8 32.02 18.14 -44.57
C LEU A 8 32.63 17.58 -45.87
N SER A 9 32.07 17.89 -47.04
CA SER A 9 32.62 17.42 -48.33
C SER A 9 33.93 18.10 -48.71
N HIS A 10 34.29 19.21 -48.05
CA HIS A 10 35.59 19.88 -48.20
C HIS A 10 36.60 19.47 -47.12
N GLY A 11 36.31 18.40 -46.37
CA GLY A 11 37.25 17.79 -45.42
C GLY A 11 37.26 18.43 -44.03
N CYS A 12 36.29 19.29 -43.71
CA CYS A 12 36.14 19.81 -42.35
C CYS A 12 35.60 18.74 -41.40
N GLU A 13 36.10 18.68 -40.16
CA GLU A 13 35.52 17.85 -39.11
C GLU A 13 34.21 18.47 -38.59
N GLY A 14 33.17 17.65 -38.49
CA GLY A 14 31.89 18.05 -37.91
C GLY A 14 31.62 17.28 -36.63
N PHE A 15 31.19 17.99 -35.59
CA PHE A 15 30.74 17.39 -34.34
C PHE A 15 29.22 17.47 -34.27
N LEU A 16 28.58 16.34 -33.97
CA LEU A 16 27.17 16.29 -33.66
C LEU A 16 26.99 16.50 -32.16
N ALA A 17 26.43 17.63 -31.77
CA ALA A 17 25.99 17.87 -30.41
C ALA A 17 24.47 17.72 -30.35
N THR A 18 23.98 16.79 -29.51
CA THR A 18 22.57 16.69 -29.18
C THR A 18 22.33 17.42 -27.86
N ILE A 19 21.38 18.37 -27.87
CA ILE A 19 20.89 19.01 -26.65
C ILE A 19 19.70 18.17 -26.18
N HIS A 20 19.86 17.48 -25.06
CA HIS A 20 18.73 16.85 -24.38
C HIS A 20 18.14 17.87 -23.43
N ASP A 21 16.88 18.25 -23.66
CA ASP A 21 16.15 19.10 -22.75
C ASP A 21 15.91 18.34 -21.44
N THR A 22 16.59 18.74 -20.36
CA THR A 22 16.43 18.13 -19.03
C THR A 22 15.21 18.66 -18.28
N THR A 23 14.42 19.56 -18.89
CA THR A 23 13.13 20.00 -18.35
C THR A 23 11.98 19.06 -18.70
N SER A 24 12.26 17.98 -19.45
CA SER A 24 11.29 16.95 -19.80
C SER A 24 10.56 16.42 -18.56
N ASP A 25 9.23 16.36 -18.68
CA ASP A 25 8.32 15.69 -17.76
C ASP A 25 8.97 14.43 -17.18
N VAL A 26 8.94 14.32 -15.85
CA VAL A 26 9.38 13.10 -15.16
C VAL A 26 8.70 11.92 -15.83
N PRO A 27 9.45 10.96 -16.43
CA PRO A 27 8.87 9.81 -17.11
C PRO A 27 7.84 9.15 -16.20
N SER A 28 6.66 8.88 -16.73
CA SER A 28 5.60 8.24 -15.96
C SER A 28 6.14 6.93 -15.40
N ILE A 29 5.84 6.61 -14.15
CA ILE A 29 6.29 5.34 -13.52
C ILE A 29 5.87 4.12 -14.35
N HIS A 30 4.78 4.24 -15.11
CA HIS A 30 4.27 3.18 -15.99
C HIS A 30 5.13 2.94 -17.24
N GLU A 31 6.06 3.85 -17.58
CA GLU A 31 7.03 3.68 -18.66
C GLU A 31 8.24 2.85 -18.22
N GLN A 32 8.38 2.58 -16.91
CA GLN A 32 9.42 1.70 -16.40
C GLN A 32 9.02 0.24 -16.62
N PRO A 33 9.81 -0.56 -17.37
CA PRO A 33 9.47 -1.95 -17.69
C PRO A 33 9.21 -2.83 -16.46
N ILE A 34 9.90 -2.55 -15.35
CA ILE A 34 9.69 -3.28 -14.09
C ILE A 34 8.30 -3.03 -13.50
N VAL A 35 7.72 -1.85 -13.70
CA VAL A 35 6.41 -1.48 -13.13
C VAL A 35 5.29 -2.18 -13.90
N SER A 36 5.42 -2.38 -15.21
CA SER A 36 4.40 -3.07 -16.01
C SER A 36 4.32 -4.58 -15.77
N GLU A 37 5.32 -5.17 -15.10
CA GLU A 37 5.31 -6.58 -14.68
C GLU A 37 4.42 -6.84 -13.45
N PHE A 38 4.04 -5.80 -12.70
CA PHE A 38 3.22 -5.92 -11.51
C PHE A 38 1.81 -5.37 -11.75
N PRO A 39 0.75 -6.04 -11.24
CA PRO A 39 -0.59 -5.50 -11.32
C PRO A 39 -0.73 -4.26 -10.43
N ASP A 40 -1.57 -3.31 -10.88
CA ASP A 40 -1.87 -2.08 -10.12
C ASP A 40 -2.57 -2.38 -8.78
N GLU A 41 -3.31 -3.49 -8.71
CA GLU A 41 -3.98 -3.96 -7.50
C GLU A 41 -3.51 -5.36 -7.08
N LEU A 42 -3.50 -5.60 -5.76
CA LEU A 42 -3.16 -6.92 -5.21
C LEU A 42 -4.29 -7.93 -5.49
N PRO A 43 -3.96 -9.18 -5.86
CA PRO A 43 -4.94 -10.21 -6.22
C PRO A 43 -5.76 -10.79 -5.05
N GLY A 44 -5.77 -10.12 -3.89
CA GLY A 44 -6.46 -10.57 -2.67
C GLY A 44 -5.55 -11.30 -1.67
N ILE A 45 -6.16 -12.14 -0.83
CA ILE A 45 -5.42 -12.97 0.15
C ILE A 45 -4.59 -14.02 -0.60
N PRO A 46 -3.32 -14.26 -0.20
CA PRO A 46 -2.52 -15.34 -0.78
C PRO A 46 -3.21 -16.70 -0.63
N PRO A 47 -2.95 -17.65 -1.54
CA PRO A 47 -3.49 -19.00 -1.43
C PRO A 47 -3.03 -19.66 -0.12
N VAL A 48 -3.81 -20.65 0.34
CA VAL A 48 -3.46 -21.47 1.50
C VAL A 48 -2.07 -22.07 1.29
N ARG A 49 -1.19 -21.90 2.27
CA ARG A 49 0.17 -22.43 2.27
C ARG A 49 0.25 -23.62 3.22
N GLU A 50 1.22 -24.51 3.01
CA GLU A 50 1.49 -25.64 3.90
C GLU A 50 1.94 -25.19 5.30
N VAL A 51 2.52 -23.98 5.40
CA VAL A 51 2.98 -23.40 6.67
C VAL A 51 1.90 -22.48 7.24
N GLU A 52 1.39 -22.83 8.42
CA GLU A 52 0.50 -21.99 9.20
C GLU A 52 1.27 -21.06 10.14
N PHE A 53 1.05 -19.76 10.00
CA PHE A 53 1.58 -18.77 10.93
C PHE A 53 0.70 -18.70 12.18
N ASN A 54 1.26 -19.05 13.33
CA ASN A 54 0.58 -19.01 14.61
C ASN A 54 1.09 -17.85 15.46
N ILE A 55 0.16 -17.02 15.95
CA ILE A 55 0.48 -15.98 16.93
C ILE A 55 0.51 -16.63 18.31
N LYS A 56 1.71 -16.79 18.87
CA LYS A 56 1.89 -17.38 20.21
C LYS A 56 1.53 -16.35 21.28
N LEU A 57 0.72 -16.77 22.24
CA LEU A 57 0.33 -15.96 23.40
C LEU A 57 1.09 -16.41 24.65
N ILE A 58 1.24 -15.51 25.62
CA ILE A 58 1.74 -15.84 26.96
C ILE A 58 0.81 -16.89 27.58
N SER A 59 1.37 -17.94 28.21
CA SER A 59 0.60 -19.01 28.83
C SER A 59 -0.40 -18.47 29.87
N GLY A 60 -1.64 -18.94 29.81
CA GLY A 60 -2.72 -18.50 30.71
C GLY A 60 -3.40 -17.18 30.32
N SER A 61 -3.09 -16.61 29.16
CA SER A 61 -3.80 -15.42 28.66
C SER A 61 -5.26 -15.73 28.32
N GLU A 62 -6.17 -14.88 28.76
CA GLU A 62 -7.59 -14.94 28.42
C GLU A 62 -7.94 -14.03 27.23
N PRO A 63 -9.06 -14.27 26.53
CA PRO A 63 -9.54 -13.40 25.47
C PRO A 63 -9.76 -11.96 25.91
N ILE A 64 -9.26 -11.02 25.11
CA ILE A 64 -9.43 -9.59 25.34
C ILE A 64 -10.51 -9.06 24.39
N SER A 65 -11.58 -8.50 24.96
CA SER A 65 -12.64 -7.83 24.21
C SER A 65 -12.84 -6.42 24.73
N LYS A 66 -12.50 -5.44 23.91
CA LYS A 66 -12.66 -4.00 24.20
C LYS A 66 -13.84 -3.44 23.41
N ALA A 67 -14.66 -2.64 24.10
CA ALA A 67 -15.75 -1.91 23.45
C ALA A 67 -15.21 -0.96 22.37
N PRO A 68 -15.92 -0.80 21.23
CA PRO A 68 -15.60 0.21 20.25
C PRO A 68 -15.57 1.62 20.85
N TYR A 69 -14.71 2.48 20.33
CA TYR A 69 -14.72 3.90 20.69
C TYR A 69 -16.01 4.57 20.23
N ARG A 70 -16.29 5.78 20.74
CA ARG A 70 -17.38 6.61 20.22
C ARG A 70 -17.02 7.05 18.80
N ILE A 71 -17.91 6.80 17.86
CA ILE A 71 -17.72 7.08 16.43
C ILE A 71 -18.71 8.17 16.00
N ALA A 72 -18.23 9.22 15.34
CA ALA A 72 -19.09 10.24 14.77
C ALA A 72 -19.85 9.72 13.53
N PRO A 73 -21.00 10.29 13.15
CA PRO A 73 -21.77 9.80 11.99
C PRO A 73 -20.97 9.72 10.68
N ILE A 74 -20.06 10.67 10.45
CA ILE A 74 -19.20 10.69 9.27
C ILE A 74 -18.18 9.55 9.27
N GLU A 75 -17.56 9.27 10.42
CA GLU A 75 -16.63 8.16 10.60
C GLU A 75 -17.34 6.80 10.50
N LEU A 76 -18.60 6.74 10.95
CA LEU A 76 -19.39 5.50 10.84
C LEU A 76 -19.72 5.16 9.39
N LYS A 77 -19.99 6.17 8.55
CA LYS A 77 -20.15 5.97 7.11
C LYS A 77 -18.84 5.45 6.50
N GLU A 78 -17.73 6.12 6.77
CA GLU A 78 -16.40 5.72 6.29
C GLU A 78 -16.02 4.30 6.73
N LEU A 79 -16.34 3.94 7.97
CA LEU A 79 -16.12 2.58 8.50
C LEU A 79 -16.86 1.54 7.69
N LYS A 80 -18.14 1.79 7.36
CA LYS A 80 -18.93 0.86 6.55
C LYS A 80 -18.37 0.73 5.14
N ASP A 81 -18.03 1.85 4.51
CA ASP A 81 -17.50 1.89 3.15
C ASP A 81 -16.18 1.10 3.05
N GLN A 82 -15.22 1.34 3.96
CA GLN A 82 -13.95 0.61 3.99
C GLN A 82 -14.12 -0.88 4.37
N LEU A 83 -15.01 -1.21 5.31
CA LEU A 83 -15.26 -2.63 5.65
C LEU A 83 -15.88 -3.39 4.47
N GLN A 84 -16.80 -2.76 3.74
CA GLN A 84 -17.43 -3.36 2.56
C GLN A 84 -16.39 -3.63 1.48
N GLU A 85 -15.50 -2.67 1.19
CA GLU A 85 -14.40 -2.87 0.25
C GLU A 85 -13.48 -4.03 0.68
N LEU A 86 -13.10 -4.09 1.96
CA LEU A 86 -12.25 -5.17 2.48
C LEU A 86 -12.94 -6.55 2.40
N LEU A 87 -14.26 -6.61 2.58
CA LEU A 87 -15.06 -7.84 2.41
C LEU A 87 -15.12 -8.27 0.95
N GLU A 88 -15.38 -7.34 0.03
CA GLU A 88 -15.45 -7.59 -1.42
C GLU A 88 -14.11 -8.05 -1.99
N ARG A 89 -13.00 -7.44 -1.52
CA ARG A 89 -11.64 -7.88 -1.84
C ARG A 89 -11.25 -9.21 -1.16
N GLY A 90 -12.09 -9.70 -0.25
CA GLY A 90 -11.85 -10.95 0.48
C GLY A 90 -10.75 -10.87 1.54
N PHE A 91 -10.27 -9.68 1.91
CA PHE A 91 -9.22 -9.50 2.93
C PHE A 91 -9.69 -9.77 4.35
N ILE A 92 -10.99 -9.62 4.60
CA ILE A 92 -11.62 -9.92 5.90
C ILE A 92 -12.86 -10.80 5.70
N ARG A 93 -13.34 -11.40 6.79
CA ARG A 93 -14.58 -12.16 6.82
C ARG A 93 -15.30 -11.98 8.16
N PRO A 94 -16.63 -12.15 8.21
CA PRO A 94 -17.35 -12.23 9.47
C PRO A 94 -16.79 -13.35 10.36
N SER A 95 -16.72 -13.11 11.67
CA SER A 95 -16.27 -14.10 12.64
C SER A 95 -17.02 -13.92 13.96
N VAL A 96 -17.18 -15.02 14.71
CA VAL A 96 -17.66 -15.00 16.09
C VAL A 96 -16.47 -15.31 16.98
N SER A 97 -15.81 -14.27 17.46
CA SER A 97 -14.58 -14.36 18.26
C SER A 97 -14.82 -13.84 19.68
N PRO A 98 -14.26 -14.49 20.72
CA PRO A 98 -14.23 -13.92 22.06
C PRO A 98 -13.24 -12.73 22.14
N TRP A 99 -12.41 -12.53 21.12
CA TRP A 99 -11.47 -11.42 21.00
C TRP A 99 -12.09 -10.24 20.26
N GLY A 100 -11.87 -9.02 20.76
CA GLY A 100 -12.35 -7.79 20.16
C GLY A 100 -11.39 -6.63 20.41
N ALA A 101 -10.97 -5.96 19.34
CA ALA A 101 -10.14 -4.76 19.39
C ALA A 101 -10.91 -3.58 18.78
N PRO A 102 -10.82 -2.36 19.36
CA PRO A 102 -11.56 -1.22 18.85
C PRO A 102 -10.87 -0.66 17.61
N VAL A 103 -11.70 -0.15 16.70
CA VAL A 103 -11.26 0.59 15.51
C VAL A 103 -11.18 2.09 15.82
N LEU A 104 -10.22 2.77 15.22
CA LEU A 104 -10.07 4.22 15.25
C LEU A 104 -9.64 4.75 13.88
N PHE A 105 -9.92 6.02 13.61
CA PHE A 105 -9.50 6.68 12.38
C PHE A 105 -8.32 7.62 12.62
N VAL A 106 -7.40 7.63 11.66
CA VAL A 106 -6.30 8.60 11.60
C VAL A 106 -6.41 9.39 10.30
N LYS A 107 -6.32 10.72 10.39
CA LYS A 107 -6.33 11.58 9.20
C LYS A 107 -5.00 11.49 8.46
N LYS A 108 -5.05 11.16 7.16
CA LYS A 108 -3.90 11.21 6.26
C LYS A 108 -3.60 12.67 5.85
N LYS A 109 -2.43 12.89 5.25
CA LYS A 109 -2.01 14.22 4.76
C LYS A 109 -2.96 14.81 3.73
N ASP A 110 -3.54 13.96 2.88
CA ASP A 110 -4.52 14.32 1.85
C ASP A 110 -5.92 14.63 2.42
N GLY A 111 -6.12 14.47 3.72
CA GLY A 111 -7.39 14.70 4.41
C GLY A 111 -8.31 13.48 4.50
N SER A 112 -8.00 12.37 3.82
CA SER A 112 -8.74 11.10 3.93
C SER A 112 -8.52 10.44 5.29
N MET A 113 -9.43 9.53 5.67
CA MET A 113 -9.34 8.78 6.92
C MET A 113 -8.73 7.39 6.68
N ARG A 114 -7.84 6.97 7.58
CA ARG A 114 -7.26 5.62 7.60
C ARG A 114 -7.86 4.84 8.75
N LEU A 115 -8.51 3.72 8.44
CA LEU A 115 -8.97 2.75 9.43
C LEU A 115 -7.75 2.09 10.09
N CYS A 116 -7.69 2.17 11.42
CA CYS A 116 -6.65 1.58 12.26
C CYS A 116 -7.30 0.74 13.36
N ILE A 117 -6.69 -0.39 13.71
CA ILE A 117 -7.14 -1.26 14.80
C ILE A 117 -6.18 -1.11 15.97
N ASP A 118 -6.71 -0.84 17.17
CA ASP A 118 -5.91 -0.74 18.38
C ASP A 118 -5.56 -2.11 18.96
N TYR A 119 -4.46 -2.69 18.46
CA TYR A 119 -3.94 -3.97 18.96
C TYR A 119 -3.12 -3.86 20.24
N ARG A 120 -3.06 -2.71 20.93
CA ARG A 120 -2.14 -2.51 22.06
C ARG A 120 -2.28 -3.56 23.17
N GLU A 121 -3.50 -3.97 23.53
CA GLU A 121 -3.67 -5.00 24.56
C GLU A 121 -3.31 -6.40 24.06
N LEU A 122 -3.67 -6.71 22.81
CA LEU A 122 -3.31 -7.99 22.20
C LEU A 122 -1.78 -8.11 22.14
N ASN A 123 -1.09 -7.06 21.69
CA ASN A 123 0.36 -7.04 21.57
C ASN A 123 1.10 -7.22 22.92
N LYS A 124 0.48 -6.85 24.05
CA LYS A 124 1.07 -7.08 25.38
C LYS A 124 1.12 -8.57 25.76
N ILE A 125 0.18 -9.36 25.26
CA ILE A 125 0.07 -10.79 25.57
C ILE A 125 0.61 -11.69 24.45
N THR A 126 1.02 -11.13 23.31
CA THR A 126 1.71 -11.87 22.25
C THR A 126 3.18 -12.05 22.57
N ILE A 127 3.71 -13.25 22.33
CA ILE A 127 5.14 -13.54 22.42
C ILE A 127 5.83 -12.93 21.20
N GLN A 128 6.86 -12.13 21.42
CA GLN A 128 7.65 -11.54 20.34
C GLN A 128 8.41 -12.62 19.55
N ASN A 129 8.41 -12.49 18.23
CA ASN A 129 9.26 -13.31 17.38
C ASN A 129 10.74 -13.00 17.68
N ARG A 130 11.58 -14.03 17.62
CA ARG A 130 13.03 -13.93 17.72
C ARG A 130 13.65 -13.62 16.36
#